data_AF-A0A957W917-F1
#
_entry.id   AF-A0A957W917-F1
#
_cell.length_a   1.000
_cell.length_b   1.000
_cell.length_c   1.000
_cell.angle_alpha   90.00
_cell.angle_beta   90.00
_cell.angle_gamma   90.00
#
_symmetry.space_group_name_H-M   'P 1'
#
loop_
_entity.id
_entity.type
_entity.pdbx_description
1 polymer ?
#
loop_
_entity_poly.entity_id
_entity_poly.type
_entity_poly.pdbx_seq_one_letter_code
_entity_poly.pdbx_strand_id
1 'polypeptide(L)'
;MRFSRLFGRTLREDPAEAEIVSHQLLQRGGFIKPLASGIYTQMPLGWRVSKKIMNIFRREMDALGCQEMAMPVINPAEIWQQTGRWDSVGPALVRYHDRNERDMCLAMTHEETLSDILKTELESYKQLPILCYHIQTKVRDEPRPRGGLIRVREFIMKDAYSVHTDQADIDRFYPDMVQAYRNIFNTCDLTTVEVEADSGMMGGSDSHEFMVLSENGEDTVFISSDGAYAANAERAVFDKGTPPTEELGQLEEVYTPNCKTIAEVADFLGVPQTRTVKAVFYIAENEKEDFIFVVIRGDLPVNEVKLSNALGGINFRPATEEEIEAVGAVPGYASPIGLNKDLGGGRKLIIVADDSAVNFPNLVGGANKVEYHLKNTNANRDYQPDIVADIALAQDGDKCLGSEATFELHRGIEVGHCFKLGMRYSKPVGLKYLDENGKAQTPVMGSYGIGVGRLMAAVVEQHHDDNGIIWPESIAPFDLHVVSLAKRPDDEISQQGEALY
;
A
#
# COMPACT_ATOMS: atom_id res chain seq x y z
N MET A 1 24.70 -15.55 28.35
CA MET A 1 23.72 -16.66 28.33
C MET A 1 24.38 -17.92 27.76
N ARG A 2 24.29 -19.09 28.43
CA ARG A 2 24.91 -20.34 27.93
C ARG A 2 24.07 -20.98 26.83
N PHE A 3 24.66 -21.29 25.67
CA PHE A 3 23.95 -21.90 24.54
C PHE A 3 23.21 -23.20 24.89
N SER A 4 23.76 -24.03 25.79
CA SER A 4 23.11 -25.25 26.28
C SER A 4 21.80 -25.03 27.05
N ARG A 5 21.50 -23.78 27.44
CA ARG A 5 20.24 -23.37 28.10
C ARG A 5 19.34 -22.57 27.15
N LEU A 6 19.76 -22.32 25.91
CA LEU A 6 18.92 -21.66 24.92
C LEU A 6 17.80 -22.62 24.50
N PHE A 7 16.55 -22.18 24.66
CA PHE A 7 15.41 -22.93 24.14
C PHE A 7 15.27 -22.70 22.64
N GLY A 8 15.55 -23.73 21.86
CA GLY A 8 15.52 -23.69 20.40
C GLY A 8 16.50 -24.69 19.80
N ARG A 9 16.48 -24.84 18.48
CA ARG A 9 17.48 -25.59 17.73
C ARG A 9 17.67 -24.94 16.37
N THR A 10 18.86 -25.06 15.83
CA THR A 10 19.12 -24.73 14.42
C THR A 10 18.71 -25.90 13.52
N LEU A 11 18.54 -25.60 12.23
CA LEU A 11 18.32 -26.61 11.19
C LEU A 11 19.56 -26.70 10.29
N ARG A 12 19.83 -27.90 9.79
CA ARG A 12 20.93 -28.13 8.85
C ARG A 12 20.56 -27.75 7.41
N GLU A 13 19.31 -28.02 7.05
CA GLU A 13 18.75 -27.80 5.71
C GLU A 13 17.63 -26.77 5.80
N ASP A 14 17.39 -26.12 4.67
CA ASP A 14 16.37 -25.09 4.52
C ASP A 14 14.98 -25.72 4.59
N PRO A 15 14.02 -25.09 5.29
CA PRO A 15 12.64 -25.55 5.28
C PRO A 15 12.07 -25.53 3.86
N ALA A 16 11.39 -26.61 3.45
CA ALA A 16 10.91 -26.78 2.08
C ALA A 16 9.87 -25.72 1.67
N GLU A 17 9.13 -25.16 2.64
CA GLU A 17 8.12 -24.13 2.44
C GLU A 17 8.67 -22.69 2.44
N ALA A 18 9.97 -22.51 2.70
CA ALA A 18 10.59 -21.19 2.76
C ALA A 18 11.19 -20.81 1.41
N GLU A 19 10.53 -19.89 0.70
CA GLU A 19 10.93 -19.46 -0.65
C GLU A 19 12.02 -18.39 -0.64
N ILE A 20 11.95 -17.42 0.28
CA ILE A 20 12.88 -16.29 0.35
C ILE A 20 13.96 -16.51 1.41
N VAL A 21 15.11 -15.85 1.21
CA VAL A 21 16.32 -16.06 2.02
C VAL A 21 16.12 -15.66 3.49
N SER A 22 15.45 -14.55 3.77
CA SER A 22 15.17 -14.14 5.15
C SER A 22 14.28 -15.16 5.87
N HIS A 23 13.30 -15.73 5.19
CA HIS A 23 12.43 -16.76 5.77
C HIS A 23 13.23 -18.04 6.05
N GLN A 24 14.05 -18.49 5.10
CA GLN A 24 14.92 -19.66 5.25
C GLN A 24 15.88 -19.49 6.43
N LEU A 25 16.61 -18.37 6.47
CA LEU A 25 17.63 -18.11 7.48
C LEU A 25 17.05 -17.88 8.88
N LEU A 26 15.93 -17.16 9.01
CA LEU A 26 15.28 -16.95 10.30
C LEU A 26 14.73 -18.27 10.89
N GLN A 27 14.22 -19.18 10.05
CA GLN A 27 13.84 -20.51 10.50
C GLN A 27 15.06 -21.39 10.84
N ARG A 28 16.05 -21.46 9.95
CA ARG A 28 17.28 -22.26 10.13
C ARG A 28 18.08 -21.85 11.35
N GLY A 29 18.17 -20.54 11.61
CA GLY A 29 18.83 -19.97 12.79
C GLY A 29 18.02 -20.12 14.08
N GLY A 30 16.78 -20.63 14.02
CA GLY A 30 15.91 -20.79 15.18
C GLY A 30 15.40 -19.47 15.76
N PHE A 31 15.24 -18.44 14.92
CA PHE A 31 14.68 -17.13 15.31
C PHE A 31 13.15 -17.14 15.29
N ILE A 32 12.55 -17.88 14.36
CA ILE A 32 11.10 -18.01 14.24
C ILE A 32 10.69 -19.47 14.04
N LYS A 33 9.43 -19.78 14.36
CA LYS A 33 8.79 -21.05 14.00
C LYS A 33 7.37 -20.82 13.49
N PRO A 34 6.97 -21.43 12.36
CA PRO A 34 5.58 -21.37 11.91
C PRO A 34 4.66 -22.09 12.90
N LEU A 35 3.54 -21.45 13.24
CA LEU A 35 2.44 -22.04 14.01
C LEU A 35 1.25 -22.39 13.09
N ALA A 36 0.97 -21.51 12.12
CA ALA A 36 0.02 -21.71 11.03
C ALA A 36 0.44 -20.82 9.84
N SER A 37 -0.28 -20.89 8.72
CA SER A 37 -0.03 -19.99 7.57
C SER A 37 -0.09 -18.52 8.01
N GLY A 38 1.01 -17.79 7.82
CA GLY A 38 1.15 -16.39 8.21
C GLY A 38 1.17 -16.13 9.72
N ILE A 39 1.37 -17.13 10.58
CA ILE A 39 1.39 -16.96 12.04
C ILE A 39 2.66 -17.62 12.58
N TYR A 40 3.53 -16.83 13.20
CA TYR A 40 4.86 -17.26 13.62
C TYR A 40 5.09 -17.04 15.11
N THR A 41 5.66 -18.05 15.76
CA THR A 41 6.24 -17.89 17.09
C THR A 41 7.62 -17.24 16.96
N GLN A 42 7.81 -16.10 17.62
CA GLN A 42 9.13 -15.47 17.81
C GLN A 42 9.90 -16.25 18.88
N MET A 43 10.91 -17.02 18.46
CA MET A 43 11.75 -17.82 19.36
C MET A 43 12.69 -16.92 20.18
N PRO A 44 13.35 -17.40 21.26
CA PRO A 44 14.12 -16.53 22.14
C PRO A 44 15.17 -15.64 21.46
N LEU A 45 15.82 -16.11 20.39
CA LEU A 45 16.74 -15.27 19.59
C LEU A 45 15.99 -14.20 18.79
N GLY A 46 14.96 -14.58 18.04
CA GLY A 46 14.10 -13.64 17.29
C GLY A 46 13.49 -12.59 18.20
N TRP A 47 12.97 -13.01 19.36
CA TRP A 47 12.39 -12.08 20.34
C TRP A 47 13.41 -11.09 20.92
N ARG A 48 14.70 -11.48 21.05
CA ARG A 48 15.76 -10.53 21.44
C ARG A 48 16.00 -9.47 20.37
N VAL A 49 16.07 -9.88 19.11
CA VAL A 49 16.20 -8.94 17.97
C VAL A 49 14.98 -8.02 17.91
N SER A 50 13.76 -8.55 18.00
CA SER A 50 12.53 -7.76 18.06
C SER A 50 12.55 -6.73 19.17
N LYS A 51 13.01 -7.08 20.38
CA LYS A 51 13.13 -6.10 21.48
C LYS A 51 14.13 -4.99 21.19
N LYS A 52 15.27 -5.30 20.57
CA LYS A 52 16.25 -4.28 20.17
C LYS A 52 15.64 -3.32 19.15
N ILE A 53 14.96 -3.85 18.13
CA ILE A 53 14.20 -3.06 17.15
C ILE A 53 13.14 -2.17 17.85
N MET A 54 12.30 -2.74 18.72
CA MET A 54 11.28 -1.98 19.43
C MET A 54 11.88 -0.87 20.30
N ASN A 55 13.07 -1.07 20.88
CA ASN A 55 13.76 -0.03 21.65
C ASN A 55 14.33 1.08 20.76
N ILE A 56 14.76 0.77 19.54
CA ILE A 56 15.13 1.79 18.54
C ILE A 56 13.90 2.63 18.19
N PHE A 57 12.74 1.99 17.97
CA PHE A 57 11.49 2.71 17.73
C PHE A 57 11.16 3.65 18.89
N ARG A 58 11.21 3.17 20.13
CA ARG A 58 10.97 4.01 21.31
C ARG A 58 11.89 5.22 21.36
N ARG A 59 13.20 5.00 21.17
CA ARG A 59 14.20 6.08 21.21
C ARG A 59 13.85 7.21 20.23
N GLU A 60 13.52 6.88 18.98
CA GLU A 60 13.23 7.89 17.95
C GLU A 60 11.87 8.55 18.15
N MET A 61 10.84 7.81 18.60
CA MET A 61 9.52 8.38 18.89
C MET A 61 9.54 9.28 20.14
N ASP A 62 10.21 8.84 21.21
CA ASP A 62 10.34 9.60 22.45
C ASP A 62 11.16 10.90 22.23
N ALA A 63 12.15 10.86 21.32
CA ALA A 63 12.92 12.04 20.93
C ALA A 63 12.06 13.11 20.23
N LEU A 64 10.99 12.72 19.54
CA LEU A 64 9.98 13.63 18.98
C LEU A 64 8.93 14.10 20.00
N GLY A 65 8.98 13.60 21.24
CA GLY A 65 7.98 13.87 22.26
C GLY A 65 6.69 13.05 22.11
N CYS A 66 6.69 12.00 21.28
CA CYS A 66 5.58 11.05 21.22
C CYS A 66 5.48 10.28 22.55
N GLN A 67 4.25 10.01 23.00
CA GLN A 67 4.00 9.29 24.25
C GLN A 67 3.60 7.84 23.97
N GLU A 68 4.34 6.87 24.52
CA GLU A 68 4.01 5.44 24.39
C GLU A 68 2.78 5.10 25.23
N MET A 69 1.82 4.41 24.62
CA MET A 69 0.62 3.88 25.26
C MET A 69 0.37 2.43 24.82
N ALA A 70 -0.64 1.78 25.38
CA ALA A 70 -1.07 0.44 24.97
C ALA A 70 -2.58 0.44 24.69
N MET A 71 -2.95 0.21 23.43
CA MET A 71 -4.35 0.13 23.00
C MET A 71 -4.79 -1.32 22.88
N PRO A 72 -6.06 -1.66 23.19
CA PRO A 72 -6.57 -3.03 23.07
C PRO A 72 -6.57 -3.55 21.62
N VAL A 73 -6.27 -4.84 21.44
CA VAL A 73 -6.43 -5.53 20.13
C VAL A 73 -7.89 -5.83 19.85
N ILE A 74 -8.65 -6.15 20.88
CA ILE A 74 -10.08 -6.45 20.74
C ILE A 74 -10.82 -5.12 20.67
N ASN A 75 -11.55 -4.89 19.58
CA ASN A 75 -12.29 -3.65 19.35
C ASN A 75 -13.78 -3.96 19.17
N PRO A 76 -14.67 -3.14 19.76
CA PRO A 76 -16.11 -3.19 19.47
C PRO A 76 -16.36 -2.76 18.01
N ALA A 77 -17.35 -3.35 17.34
CA ALA A 77 -17.66 -3.00 15.95
C ALA A 77 -18.08 -1.54 15.78
N GLU A 78 -18.71 -0.96 16.79
CA GLU A 78 -19.32 0.37 16.76
C GLU A 78 -18.32 1.48 16.39
N ILE A 79 -17.06 1.39 16.85
CA ILE A 79 -16.04 2.40 16.52
C ILE A 79 -15.58 2.30 15.05
N TRP A 80 -15.62 1.09 14.47
CA TRP A 80 -15.29 0.84 13.06
C TRP A 80 -16.45 1.17 12.12
N GLN A 81 -17.69 0.97 12.59
CA GLN A 81 -18.89 1.36 11.86
C GLN A 81 -18.98 2.89 11.75
N GLN A 82 -18.60 3.63 12.79
CA GLN A 82 -18.56 5.10 12.76
C GLN A 82 -17.64 5.65 11.67
N THR A 83 -16.53 4.97 11.36
CA THR A 83 -15.60 5.38 10.29
C THR A 83 -15.93 4.78 8.92
N GLY A 84 -16.94 3.90 8.86
CA GLY A 84 -17.34 3.12 7.68
C GLY A 84 -16.37 1.96 7.35
N ARG A 85 -15.28 1.81 8.11
CA ARG A 85 -14.24 0.80 7.84
C ARG A 85 -14.64 -0.60 8.28
N TRP A 86 -15.69 -0.73 9.08
CA TRP A 86 -16.29 -2.03 9.39
C TRP A 86 -16.68 -2.79 8.12
N ASP A 87 -17.20 -2.12 7.10
CA ASP A 87 -17.60 -2.75 5.84
C ASP A 87 -16.52 -2.61 4.76
N SER A 88 -15.93 -1.41 4.62
CA SER A 88 -15.03 -1.09 3.49
C SER A 88 -13.72 -1.89 3.48
N VAL A 89 -13.24 -2.35 4.63
CA VAL A 89 -12.03 -3.18 4.72
C VAL A 89 -12.25 -4.60 4.16
N GLY A 90 -13.51 -5.05 4.09
CA GLY A 90 -13.82 -6.36 3.54
C GLY A 90 -13.24 -7.53 4.36
N PRO A 91 -12.77 -8.61 3.72
CA PRO A 91 -12.41 -9.86 4.40
C PRO A 91 -11.13 -9.77 5.26
N ALA A 92 -10.29 -8.75 5.05
CA ALA A 92 -9.05 -8.59 5.82
C ALA A 92 -9.30 -8.27 7.31
N LEU A 93 -10.47 -7.71 7.66
CA LEU A 93 -10.86 -7.46 9.04
C LEU A 93 -11.42 -8.73 9.67
N VAL A 94 -10.71 -9.27 10.67
CA VAL A 94 -11.19 -10.43 11.44
C VAL A 94 -12.33 -10.00 12.37
N ARG A 95 -13.56 -10.35 11.99
CA ARG A 95 -14.79 -10.10 12.76
C ARG A 95 -15.23 -11.36 13.49
N TYR A 96 -15.76 -11.20 14.70
CA TYR A 96 -16.28 -12.31 15.50
C TYR A 96 -17.35 -11.82 16.48
N HIS A 97 -18.13 -12.74 17.04
CA HIS A 97 -19.07 -12.44 18.13
C HIS A 97 -18.50 -12.86 19.48
N ASP A 98 -18.66 -12.01 20.50
CA ASP A 98 -18.37 -12.42 21.87
C ASP A 98 -19.45 -13.38 22.41
N ARG A 99 -19.26 -13.89 23.64
CA ARG A 99 -20.23 -14.80 24.30
C ARG A 99 -21.63 -14.22 24.54
N ASN A 100 -21.80 -12.92 24.32
CA ASN A 100 -23.06 -12.20 24.45
C ASN A 100 -23.58 -11.76 23.08
N GLU A 101 -23.05 -12.33 22.00
CA GLU A 101 -23.42 -12.04 20.61
C GLU A 101 -23.13 -10.58 20.18
N ARG A 102 -22.16 -9.91 20.82
CA ARG A 102 -21.72 -8.57 20.39
C ARG A 102 -20.72 -8.67 19.26
N ASP A 103 -20.88 -7.81 18.27
CA ASP A 103 -19.94 -7.68 17.15
C ASP A 103 -18.61 -7.09 17.62
N MET A 104 -17.54 -7.84 17.39
CA MET A 104 -16.17 -7.46 17.73
C MET A 104 -15.25 -7.68 16.52
N CYS A 105 -14.09 -7.05 16.56
CA CYS A 105 -13.00 -7.38 15.64
C CYS A 105 -11.65 -7.43 16.36
N LEU A 106 -10.69 -8.07 15.70
CA LEU A 106 -9.28 -7.95 16.04
C LEU A 106 -8.69 -6.79 15.23
N ALA A 107 -8.16 -5.80 15.94
CA ALA A 107 -7.66 -4.57 15.37
C ALA A 107 -6.50 -4.84 14.42
N MET A 108 -6.69 -4.49 13.14
CA MET A 108 -5.63 -4.48 12.13
C MET A 108 -4.78 -3.20 12.15
N THR A 109 -5.31 -2.15 12.79
CA THR A 109 -4.75 -0.82 13.05
C THR A 109 -5.60 -0.13 14.13
N HIS A 110 -5.25 1.08 14.58
CA HIS A 110 -5.88 1.71 15.76
C HIS A 110 -6.35 3.17 15.56
N GLU A 111 -6.55 3.66 14.33
CA GLU A 111 -7.10 5.00 14.09
C GLU A 111 -8.47 5.20 14.76
N GLU A 112 -9.36 4.21 14.67
CA GLU A 112 -10.67 4.20 15.33
C GLU A 112 -10.53 4.26 16.85
N THR A 113 -9.61 3.46 17.41
CA THR A 113 -9.43 3.38 18.86
C THR A 113 -8.91 4.70 19.41
N LEU A 114 -7.91 5.31 18.76
CA LEU A 114 -7.42 6.62 19.15
C LEU A 114 -8.51 7.69 19.00
N SER A 115 -9.22 7.68 17.87
CA SER A 115 -10.28 8.66 17.62
C SER A 115 -11.40 8.58 18.65
N ASP A 116 -11.72 7.38 19.15
CA ASP A 116 -12.71 7.20 20.20
C ASP A 116 -12.24 7.77 21.55
N ILE A 117 -10.99 7.51 21.93
CA ILE A 117 -10.38 8.06 23.16
C ILE A 117 -10.34 9.59 23.12
N LEU A 118 -10.01 10.18 21.97
CA LEU A 118 -9.93 11.64 21.82
C LEU A 118 -11.26 12.35 22.08
N LYS A 119 -12.41 11.66 22.01
CA LYS A 119 -13.71 12.26 22.36
C LYS A 119 -13.78 12.74 23.81
N THR A 120 -13.08 12.06 24.72
CA THR A 120 -13.06 12.41 26.15
C THR A 120 -11.83 13.21 26.52
N GLU A 121 -10.73 13.05 25.79
CA GLU A 121 -9.45 13.65 26.17
C GLU A 121 -9.15 14.98 25.46
N LEU A 122 -9.76 15.27 24.31
CA LEU A 122 -9.49 16.50 23.54
C LEU A 122 -10.65 17.50 23.64
N GLU A 123 -10.39 18.65 24.27
CA GLU A 123 -11.38 19.73 24.42
C GLU A 123 -10.89 21.07 23.86
N SER A 124 -9.59 21.34 23.89
CA SER A 124 -9.02 22.65 23.57
C SER A 124 -7.77 22.57 22.70
N TYR A 125 -7.58 23.59 21.86
CA TYR A 125 -6.38 23.76 21.02
C TYR A 125 -5.08 23.77 21.84
N LYS A 126 -5.14 24.13 23.12
CA LYS A 126 -3.97 24.16 24.01
C LYS A 126 -3.37 22.78 24.29
N GLN A 127 -4.10 21.71 23.99
CA GLN A 127 -3.64 20.34 24.12
C GLN A 127 -2.96 19.84 22.84
N LEU A 128 -3.04 20.58 21.74
CA LEU A 128 -2.51 20.20 20.43
C LEU A 128 -1.11 20.83 20.21
N PRO A 129 -0.20 20.13 19.52
CA PRO A 129 -0.39 18.80 18.95
C PRO A 129 -0.35 17.68 20.00
N ILE A 130 -1.16 16.64 19.82
CA ILE A 130 -1.07 15.38 20.58
C ILE A 130 -0.25 14.39 19.75
N LEU A 131 0.80 13.84 20.34
CA LEU A 131 1.68 12.87 19.71
C LEU A 131 1.70 11.59 20.57
N CYS A 132 1.18 10.48 20.06
CA CYS A 132 1.18 9.21 20.78
C CYS A 132 1.59 8.07 19.86
N TYR A 133 2.06 6.97 20.46
CA TYR A 133 2.35 5.76 19.71
C TYR A 133 2.18 4.53 20.59
N HIS A 134 2.14 3.37 19.96
CA HIS A 134 2.24 2.10 20.67
C HIS A 134 3.01 1.08 19.85
N ILE A 135 3.43 0.00 20.51
CA ILE A 135 4.03 -1.15 19.85
C ILE A 135 3.19 -2.38 20.20
N GLN A 136 2.41 -2.86 19.23
CA GLN A 136 1.28 -3.74 19.53
C GLN A 136 0.99 -4.73 18.37
N THR A 137 0.55 -5.94 18.72
CA THR A 137 0.06 -7.00 17.83
C THR A 137 -1.17 -6.63 17.00
N LYS A 138 -1.01 -6.60 15.68
CA LYS A 138 -2.08 -6.48 14.69
C LYS A 138 -2.48 -7.82 14.14
N VAL A 139 -3.74 -7.88 13.70
CA VAL A 139 -4.27 -9.03 12.98
C VAL A 139 -4.88 -8.57 11.66
N ARG A 140 -4.44 -9.16 10.55
CA ARG A 140 -4.99 -8.97 9.20
C ARG A 140 -5.25 -10.35 8.61
N ASP A 141 -6.45 -10.67 8.16
CA ASP A 141 -6.69 -11.97 7.51
C ASP A 141 -6.20 -11.93 6.06
N GLU A 142 -4.87 -11.91 5.94
CA GLU A 142 -4.17 -11.88 4.68
C GLU A 142 -4.47 -13.16 3.88
N PRO A 143 -5.12 -13.08 2.70
CA PRO A 143 -5.50 -14.25 1.92
C PRO A 143 -4.29 -15.08 1.46
N ARG A 144 -3.11 -14.46 1.29
CA ARG A 144 -1.90 -15.15 0.85
C ARG A 144 -0.67 -14.71 1.65
N PRO A 145 -0.50 -15.21 2.89
CA PRO A 145 0.71 -14.93 3.67
C PRO A 145 1.93 -15.54 3.00
N ARG A 146 2.99 -14.76 2.82
CA ARG A 146 4.20 -15.14 2.06
C ARG A 146 5.44 -14.46 2.64
N GLY A 147 6.61 -15.00 2.28
CA GLY A 147 7.89 -14.39 2.65
C GLY A 147 8.20 -14.41 4.16
N GLY A 148 7.79 -15.44 4.89
CA GLY A 148 8.07 -15.53 6.32
C GLY A 148 7.41 -14.40 7.11
N LEU A 149 8.22 -13.50 7.70
CA LEU A 149 7.73 -12.35 8.46
C LEU A 149 7.39 -11.12 7.60
N ILE A 150 7.60 -11.18 6.28
CA ILE A 150 7.30 -10.04 5.39
C ILE A 150 5.79 -9.81 5.30
N ARG A 151 5.01 -10.86 5.02
CA ARG A 151 3.56 -10.78 4.88
C ARG A 151 2.85 -11.87 5.67
N VAL A 152 2.21 -11.46 6.75
CA VAL A 152 1.70 -12.33 7.82
C VAL A 152 0.32 -11.89 8.27
N ARG A 153 -0.38 -12.79 8.99
CA ARG A 153 -1.70 -12.52 9.55
C ARG A 153 -1.69 -11.95 10.95
N GLU A 154 -0.67 -12.30 11.74
CA GLU A 154 -0.44 -11.76 13.08
C GLU A 154 0.98 -11.18 13.14
N PHE A 155 1.11 -9.91 13.54
CA PHE A 155 2.41 -9.24 13.59
C PHE A 155 2.44 -8.10 14.60
N ILE A 156 3.63 -7.74 15.06
CA ILE A 156 3.82 -6.57 15.93
C ILE A 156 4.15 -5.37 15.05
N MET A 157 3.41 -4.29 15.26
CA MET A 157 3.59 -3.03 14.57
C MET A 157 3.78 -1.91 15.59
N LYS A 158 4.72 -1.02 15.31
CA LYS A 158 4.72 0.31 15.91
C LYS A 158 3.76 1.15 15.11
N ASP A 159 2.77 1.73 15.74
CA ASP A 159 1.88 2.73 15.13
C ASP A 159 1.93 3.99 15.97
N ALA A 160 2.26 5.09 15.31
CA ALA A 160 2.25 6.42 15.89
C ALA A 160 1.12 7.23 15.25
N TYR A 161 0.58 8.17 16.01
CA TYR A 161 -0.50 9.04 15.60
C TYR A 161 -0.22 10.45 16.07
N SER A 162 -0.53 11.41 15.21
CA SER A 162 -0.45 12.83 15.54
C SER A 162 -1.79 13.51 15.31
N VAL A 163 -2.16 14.41 16.21
CA VAL A 163 -3.41 15.18 16.16
C VAL A 163 -3.07 16.64 16.20
N HIS A 164 -3.58 17.39 15.23
CA HIS A 164 -3.18 18.77 14.91
C HIS A 164 -4.37 19.69 14.83
N THR A 165 -4.12 21.00 14.99
CA THR A 165 -5.15 22.03 14.85
C THR A 165 -5.66 22.12 13.42
N ASP A 166 -4.75 22.06 12.45
CA ASP A 166 -5.03 22.30 11.05
C ASP A 166 -3.97 21.66 10.14
N GLN A 167 -4.16 21.81 8.83
CA GLN A 167 -3.27 21.26 7.82
C GLN A 167 -1.85 21.85 7.92
N ALA A 168 -1.72 23.15 8.21
CA ALA A 168 -0.41 23.79 8.29
C ALA A 168 0.40 23.26 9.50
N ASP A 169 -0.27 22.86 10.57
CA ASP A 169 0.38 22.26 11.73
C ASP A 169 0.92 20.86 11.47
N ILE A 170 0.14 19.98 10.84
CA ILE A 170 0.65 18.67 10.43
C ILE A 170 1.73 18.79 9.34
N ASP A 171 1.62 19.74 8.41
CA ASP A 171 2.62 19.94 7.37
C ASP A 171 3.99 20.36 7.93
N ARG A 172 4.01 21.07 9.07
CA ARG A 172 5.25 21.37 9.80
C ARG A 172 5.82 20.16 10.54
N PHE A 173 4.97 19.31 11.10
CA PHE A 173 5.38 18.15 11.90
C PHE A 173 5.78 16.93 11.06
N TYR A 174 5.09 16.69 9.95
CA TYR A 174 5.25 15.48 9.14
C TYR A 174 6.71 15.21 8.70
N PRO A 175 7.52 16.21 8.29
CA PRO A 175 8.92 16.01 7.98
C PRO A 175 9.76 15.46 9.15
N ASP A 176 9.45 15.84 10.39
CA ASP A 176 10.16 15.34 11.58
C ASP A 176 9.89 13.85 11.80
N MET A 177 8.65 13.42 11.56
CA MET A 177 8.26 12.01 11.63
C MET A 177 8.94 11.18 10.52
N VAL A 178 8.96 11.69 9.28
CA VAL A 178 9.70 11.08 8.16
C VAL A 178 11.18 10.96 8.49
N GLN A 179 11.78 11.99 9.09
CA GLN A 179 13.19 11.95 9.49
C GLN A 179 13.45 10.93 10.61
N ALA A 180 12.56 10.78 11.58
CA ALA A 180 12.67 9.75 12.59
C ALA A 180 12.65 8.34 11.97
N TYR A 181 11.85 8.11 10.92
CA TYR A 181 11.84 6.84 10.19
C TYR A 181 13.18 6.57 9.52
N ARG A 182 13.74 7.58 8.82
CA ARG A 182 15.08 7.49 8.24
C ARG A 182 16.13 7.14 9.30
N ASN A 183 16.05 7.74 10.49
CA ASN A 183 16.96 7.42 11.60
C ASN A 183 16.80 5.98 12.11
N ILE A 184 15.55 5.49 12.21
CA ILE A 184 15.25 4.09 12.60
C ILE A 184 15.92 3.12 11.61
N PHE A 185 15.69 3.33 10.31
CA PHE A 185 16.25 2.46 9.27
C PHE A 185 17.78 2.53 9.25
N ASN A 186 18.36 3.74 9.30
CA ASN A 186 19.81 3.93 9.38
C ASN A 186 20.43 3.25 10.62
N THR A 187 19.77 3.33 11.78
CA THR A 187 20.24 2.64 12.99
C THR A 187 20.22 1.12 12.83
N CYS A 188 19.25 0.60 12.08
CA CYS A 188 19.15 -0.82 11.74
C CYS A 188 20.03 -1.19 10.54
N ASP A 189 20.87 -0.28 10.05
CA ASP A 189 21.71 -0.43 8.85
C ASP A 189 20.92 -0.87 7.61
N LEU A 190 19.67 -0.40 7.49
CA LEU A 190 18.77 -0.78 6.41
C LEU A 190 18.71 0.34 5.36
N THR A 191 19.08 0.02 4.12
CA THR A 191 18.98 0.96 3.00
C THR A 191 17.55 0.97 2.47
N THR A 192 16.89 2.12 2.54
CA THR A 192 15.52 2.32 2.07
C THR A 192 15.42 3.44 1.04
N VAL A 193 14.42 3.35 0.18
CA VAL A 193 13.98 4.41 -0.74
C VAL A 193 12.64 4.92 -0.26
N GLU A 194 12.51 6.23 -0.09
CA GLU A 194 11.24 6.87 0.20
C GLU A 194 10.49 7.08 -1.12
N VAL A 195 9.24 6.64 -1.17
CA VAL A 195 8.42 6.67 -2.39
C VAL A 195 7.07 7.30 -2.09
N GLU A 196 6.56 8.11 -3.01
CA GLU A 196 5.17 8.58 -2.95
C GLU A 196 4.21 7.41 -3.10
N ALA A 197 3.20 7.34 -2.25
CA ALA A 197 2.27 6.23 -2.21
C ALA A 197 0.81 6.69 -2.24
N ASP A 198 -0.07 5.76 -2.58
CA ASP A 198 -1.51 5.98 -2.42
C ASP A 198 -1.89 5.93 -0.94
N SER A 199 -2.86 6.75 -0.52
CA SER A 199 -3.36 6.70 0.86
C SER A 199 -4.29 5.49 1.09
N GLY A 200 -4.77 4.86 0.02
CA GLY A 200 -5.54 3.63 0.02
C GLY A 200 -6.71 3.65 0.99
N MET A 201 -6.92 2.50 1.64
CA MET A 201 -7.98 2.32 2.64
C MET A 201 -7.84 3.21 3.87
N MET A 202 -6.66 3.80 4.10
CA MET A 202 -6.42 4.69 5.24
C MET A 202 -7.03 6.06 5.00
N GLY A 203 -7.19 6.46 3.72
CA GLY A 203 -7.61 7.79 3.29
C GLY A 203 -6.59 8.87 3.67
N GLY A 204 -6.73 10.06 3.08
CA GLY A 204 -5.76 11.13 3.30
C GLY A 204 -5.45 11.90 2.03
N SER A 205 -4.44 12.77 2.09
CA SER A 205 -3.97 13.56 0.94
C SER A 205 -2.56 13.19 0.49
N ASP A 206 -1.64 12.99 1.44
CA ASP A 206 -0.24 12.70 1.18
C ASP A 206 0.19 11.44 1.94
N SER A 207 0.92 10.56 1.26
CA SER A 207 1.51 9.37 1.88
C SER A 207 2.90 9.07 1.33
N HIS A 208 3.79 8.62 2.22
CA HIS A 208 5.13 8.16 1.86
C HIS A 208 5.35 6.75 2.41
N GLU A 209 5.77 5.85 1.53
CA GLU A 209 6.25 4.52 1.87
C GLU A 209 7.77 4.50 1.92
N PHE A 210 8.32 3.64 2.78
CA PHE A 210 9.73 3.35 2.81
C PHE A 210 9.96 1.93 2.30
N MET A 211 10.66 1.84 1.18
CA MET A 211 10.84 0.61 0.42
C MET A 211 12.26 0.08 0.56
N VAL A 212 12.39 -1.21 0.85
CA VAL A 212 13.64 -1.95 0.65
C VAL A 212 13.60 -2.58 -0.74
N LEU A 213 14.48 -2.14 -1.63
CA LEU A 213 14.55 -2.72 -2.98
C LEU A 213 14.99 -4.18 -2.90
N SER A 214 14.18 -5.07 -3.44
CA SER A 214 14.41 -6.51 -3.47
C SER A 214 13.56 -7.13 -4.56
N GLU A 215 14.12 -8.08 -5.33
CA GLU A 215 13.37 -8.84 -6.34
C GLU A 215 12.20 -9.63 -5.73
N ASN A 216 12.30 -9.96 -4.43
CA ASN A 216 11.25 -10.62 -3.65
C ASN A 216 10.17 -9.65 -3.14
N GLY A 217 10.30 -8.35 -3.43
CA GLY A 217 9.33 -7.32 -3.10
C GLY A 217 7.99 -7.54 -3.78
N GLU A 218 6.91 -7.16 -3.09
CA GLU A 218 5.54 -7.30 -3.59
C GLU A 218 5.08 -6.02 -4.30
N ASP A 219 5.61 -4.88 -3.90
CA ASP A 219 5.32 -3.58 -4.48
C ASP A 219 6.14 -3.34 -5.74
N THR A 220 5.51 -2.69 -6.72
CA THR A 220 6.21 -2.14 -7.88
C THR A 220 6.48 -0.67 -7.62
N VAL A 221 7.73 -0.28 -7.74
CA VAL A 221 8.18 1.10 -7.51
C VAL A 221 8.82 1.61 -8.79
N PHE A 222 8.48 2.83 -9.19
CA PHE A 222 9.18 3.56 -10.23
C PHE A 222 10.13 4.55 -9.59
N ILE A 223 11.41 4.49 -9.98
CA ILE A 223 12.43 5.45 -9.58
C ILE A 223 12.91 6.16 -10.85
N SER A 224 12.99 7.47 -10.85
CA SER A 224 13.54 8.21 -11.98
C SER A 224 15.03 7.93 -12.12
N SER A 225 15.54 7.89 -13.36
CA SER A 225 16.96 7.63 -13.65
C SER A 225 17.94 8.65 -13.03
N ASP A 226 17.44 9.82 -12.59
CA ASP A 226 18.19 10.84 -11.86
C ASP A 226 18.01 10.78 -10.33
N GLY A 227 17.17 9.87 -9.83
CA GLY A 227 16.85 9.68 -8.42
C GLY A 227 16.00 10.79 -7.78
N ALA A 228 15.49 11.75 -8.56
CA ALA A 228 14.72 12.89 -8.04
C ALA A 228 13.24 12.57 -7.74
N TYR A 229 12.68 11.52 -8.35
CA TYR A 229 11.31 11.09 -8.15
C TYR A 229 11.25 9.59 -7.90
N ALA A 230 10.48 9.18 -6.91
CA ALA A 230 10.18 7.78 -6.66
C ALA A 230 8.74 7.64 -6.18
N ALA A 231 8.01 6.69 -6.75
CA ALA A 231 6.62 6.46 -6.39
C ALA A 231 6.25 4.99 -6.53
N ASN A 232 5.32 4.53 -5.69
CA ASN A 232 4.63 3.28 -5.90
C ASN A 232 3.85 3.34 -7.23
N ALA A 233 3.80 2.23 -7.97
CA ALA A 233 3.07 2.13 -9.23
C ALA A 233 1.60 2.56 -9.13
N GLU A 234 1.00 2.37 -7.96
CA GLU A 234 -0.37 2.79 -7.66
C GLU A 234 -0.53 4.32 -7.69
N ARG A 235 0.53 5.08 -7.44
CA ARG A 235 0.52 6.56 -7.34
C ARG A 235 1.24 7.29 -8.48
N ALA A 236 2.25 6.65 -9.08
CA ALA A 236 3.20 7.26 -10.01
C ALA A 236 2.53 8.05 -11.15
N VAL A 237 3.00 9.27 -11.40
CA VAL A 237 2.54 10.14 -12.49
C VAL A 237 3.68 10.31 -13.51
N PHE A 238 3.35 10.25 -14.80
CA PHE A 238 4.32 10.27 -15.90
C PHE A 238 3.89 11.19 -17.04
N ASP A 239 4.84 11.52 -17.91
CA ASP A 239 4.58 12.26 -19.14
C ASP A 239 3.94 11.33 -20.19
N LYS A 240 2.66 11.56 -20.47
CA LYS A 240 1.91 10.83 -21.50
C LYS A 240 2.19 11.35 -22.92
N GLY A 241 3.09 12.32 -23.07
CA GLY A 241 3.41 12.99 -24.33
C GLY A 241 2.50 14.20 -24.59
N THR A 242 2.95 15.06 -25.51
CA THR A 242 2.20 16.26 -25.89
C THR A 242 1.10 15.94 -26.92
N PRO A 243 -0.17 16.31 -26.67
CA PRO A 243 -1.23 16.16 -27.66
C PRO A 243 -0.91 16.95 -28.94
N PRO A 244 -1.11 16.37 -30.14
CA PRO A 244 -0.91 17.08 -31.39
C PRO A 244 -1.95 18.18 -31.56
N THR A 245 -1.54 19.30 -32.18
CA THR A 245 -2.47 20.35 -32.61
C THR A 245 -2.95 20.02 -34.03
N GLU A 246 -4.17 19.55 -34.17
CA GLU A 246 -4.78 19.16 -35.44
C GLU A 246 -6.29 19.49 -35.46
N GLU A 247 -6.85 19.65 -36.65
CA GLU A 247 -8.29 19.83 -36.80
C GLU A 247 -9.04 18.55 -36.46
N LEU A 248 -10.23 18.68 -35.87
CA LEU A 248 -11.07 17.52 -35.53
C LEU A 248 -11.65 16.92 -36.81
N GLY A 249 -11.20 15.73 -37.18
CA GLY A 249 -11.69 14.98 -38.33
C GLY A 249 -13.14 14.54 -38.15
N GLN A 250 -13.84 14.28 -39.26
CA GLN A 250 -15.20 13.73 -39.20
C GLN A 250 -15.18 12.30 -38.67
N LEU A 251 -16.15 11.98 -37.81
CA LEU A 251 -16.34 10.63 -37.28
C LEU A 251 -16.64 9.66 -38.45
N GLU A 252 -15.82 8.63 -38.61
CA GLU A 252 -15.89 7.69 -39.74
C GLU A 252 -15.88 6.25 -39.24
N GLU A 253 -16.87 5.44 -39.63
CA GLU A 253 -16.87 4.00 -39.38
C GLU A 253 -15.98 3.29 -40.40
N VAL A 254 -15.07 2.43 -39.92
CA VAL A 254 -14.11 1.69 -40.73
C VAL A 254 -14.19 0.20 -40.41
N TYR A 255 -14.20 -0.62 -41.45
CA TYR A 255 -14.20 -2.08 -41.34
C TYR A 255 -12.80 -2.59 -40.92
N THR A 256 -12.75 -3.33 -39.83
CA THR A 256 -11.54 -3.88 -39.19
C THR A 256 -11.79 -5.36 -38.82
N PRO A 257 -11.77 -6.28 -39.80
CA PRO A 257 -12.11 -7.68 -39.58
C PRO A 257 -11.10 -8.37 -38.67
N ASN A 258 -11.59 -9.11 -37.67
CA ASN A 258 -10.78 -9.86 -36.70
C ASN A 258 -9.78 -9.03 -35.87
N CYS A 259 -9.94 -7.71 -35.78
CA CYS A 259 -9.13 -6.85 -34.92
C CYS A 259 -9.83 -6.64 -33.58
N LYS A 260 -9.45 -7.38 -32.53
CA LYS A 260 -10.04 -7.29 -31.18
C LYS A 260 -9.13 -6.60 -30.16
N THR A 261 -7.84 -6.52 -30.46
CA THR A 261 -6.83 -5.91 -29.60
C THR A 261 -6.32 -4.59 -30.17
N ILE A 262 -5.77 -3.74 -29.30
CA ILE A 262 -5.19 -2.45 -29.71
C ILE A 262 -4.06 -2.63 -30.72
N ALA A 263 -3.19 -3.63 -30.52
CA ALA A 263 -2.12 -3.93 -31.46
C ALA A 263 -2.67 -4.28 -32.86
N GLU A 264 -3.68 -5.15 -32.93
CA GLU A 264 -4.29 -5.55 -34.21
C GLU A 264 -4.94 -4.37 -34.95
N VAL A 265 -5.66 -3.50 -34.23
CA VAL A 265 -6.34 -2.33 -34.83
C VAL A 265 -5.32 -1.29 -35.30
N ALA A 266 -4.29 -1.03 -34.50
CA ALA A 266 -3.21 -0.11 -34.82
C ALA A 266 -2.47 -0.55 -36.09
N ASP A 267 -2.07 -1.82 -36.15
CA ASP A 267 -1.37 -2.41 -37.29
C ASP A 267 -2.24 -2.42 -38.55
N PHE A 268 -3.52 -2.79 -38.43
CA PHE A 268 -4.44 -2.86 -39.56
C PHE A 268 -4.69 -1.48 -40.19
N LEU A 269 -4.79 -0.43 -39.37
CA LEU A 269 -5.07 0.93 -39.84
C LEU A 269 -3.80 1.76 -40.11
N GLY A 270 -2.61 1.21 -39.81
CA GLY A 270 -1.34 1.89 -39.99
C GLY A 270 -1.16 3.12 -39.09
N VAL A 271 -1.68 3.06 -37.85
CA VAL A 271 -1.57 4.13 -36.85
C VAL A 271 -0.81 3.62 -35.63
N PRO A 272 -0.05 4.45 -34.91
CA PRO A 272 0.58 4.00 -33.66
C PRO A 272 -0.49 3.76 -32.57
N GLN A 273 -0.19 2.92 -31.58
CA GLN A 273 -1.13 2.61 -30.49
C GLN A 273 -1.54 3.88 -29.69
N THR A 274 -0.68 4.91 -29.64
CA THR A 274 -0.98 6.23 -29.08
C THR A 274 -2.09 7.00 -29.82
N ARG A 275 -2.52 6.53 -31.00
CA ARG A 275 -3.63 7.07 -31.79
C ARG A 275 -4.88 6.20 -31.71
N THR A 276 -4.90 5.25 -30.79
CA THR A 276 -6.06 4.41 -30.48
C THR A 276 -6.55 4.69 -29.07
N VAL A 277 -7.80 4.31 -28.79
CA VAL A 277 -8.41 4.37 -27.47
C VAL A 277 -9.03 3.01 -27.16
N LYS A 278 -8.83 2.52 -25.94
CA LYS A 278 -9.39 1.26 -25.46
C LYS A 278 -10.50 1.50 -24.45
N ALA A 279 -11.43 0.56 -24.43
CA ALA A 279 -12.50 0.46 -23.44
C ALA A 279 -12.19 -0.67 -22.44
N VAL A 280 -12.31 -0.38 -21.14
CA VAL A 280 -12.19 -1.37 -20.05
C VAL A 280 -13.44 -1.29 -19.17
N PHE A 281 -13.92 -2.41 -18.66
CA PHE A 281 -15.24 -2.52 -18.05
C PHE A 281 -15.20 -3.09 -16.65
N TYR A 282 -15.88 -2.41 -15.74
CA TYR A 282 -16.00 -2.85 -14.35
C TYR A 282 -17.43 -2.72 -13.85
N ILE A 283 -17.76 -3.46 -12.81
CA ILE A 283 -18.99 -3.32 -12.03
C ILE A 283 -18.62 -2.82 -10.63
N ALA A 284 -19.20 -1.70 -10.23
CA ALA A 284 -19.03 -1.17 -8.88
C ALA A 284 -19.62 -2.16 -7.85
N GLU A 285 -18.87 -2.47 -6.80
CA GLU A 285 -19.35 -3.26 -5.66
C GLU A 285 -20.11 -2.35 -4.68
N ASN A 286 -21.17 -1.72 -5.19
CA ASN A 286 -22.11 -0.91 -4.43
C ASN A 286 -23.52 -1.54 -4.48
N GLU A 287 -24.48 -1.00 -3.72
CA GLU A 287 -25.85 -1.55 -3.68
C GLU A 287 -26.56 -1.61 -5.05
N LYS A 288 -26.10 -0.84 -6.02
CA LYS A 288 -26.73 -0.70 -7.35
C LYS A 288 -25.99 -1.44 -8.45
N GLU A 289 -24.78 -1.92 -8.20
CA GLU A 289 -23.93 -2.54 -9.22
C GLU A 289 -23.83 -1.66 -10.49
N ASP A 290 -23.46 -0.39 -10.30
CA ASP A 290 -23.29 0.56 -11.40
C ASP A 290 -22.20 0.07 -12.37
N PHE A 291 -22.42 0.26 -13.68
CA PHE A 291 -21.49 -0.16 -14.72
C PHE A 291 -20.48 0.95 -14.99
N ILE A 292 -19.20 0.65 -14.86
CA ILE A 292 -18.10 1.60 -15.06
C ILE A 292 -17.48 1.32 -16.43
N PHE A 293 -17.62 2.29 -17.34
CA PHE A 293 -17.02 2.28 -18.66
C PHE A 293 -15.76 3.15 -18.64
N VAL A 294 -14.60 2.51 -18.66
CA VAL A 294 -13.31 3.20 -18.67
C VAL A 294 -12.84 3.44 -20.10
N VAL A 295 -12.39 4.66 -20.40
CA VAL A 295 -11.87 5.07 -21.71
C VAL A 295 -10.45 5.61 -21.53
N ILE A 296 -9.45 4.96 -22.11
CA ILE A 296 -8.04 5.31 -21.95
C ILE A 296 -7.28 5.10 -23.26
N ARG A 297 -6.19 5.85 -23.50
CA ARG A 297 -5.37 5.67 -24.72
C ARG A 297 -4.85 4.23 -24.83
N GLY A 298 -4.80 3.70 -26.05
CA GLY A 298 -4.66 2.26 -26.27
C GLY A 298 -3.36 1.65 -25.75
N ASP A 299 -2.28 2.42 -25.74
CA ASP A 299 -0.95 2.05 -25.23
C ASP A 299 -0.85 2.03 -23.69
N LEU A 300 -1.81 2.61 -22.97
CA LEU A 300 -1.70 2.84 -21.52
C LEU A 300 -2.54 1.85 -20.71
N PRO A 301 -1.98 1.06 -19.78
CA PRO A 301 -2.76 0.22 -18.88
C PRO A 301 -3.61 1.06 -17.90
N VAL A 302 -4.74 0.49 -17.44
CA VAL A 302 -5.56 1.13 -16.39
C VAL A 302 -4.90 0.86 -15.05
N ASN A 303 -4.75 1.90 -14.24
CA ASN A 303 -4.41 1.81 -12.84
C ASN A 303 -5.73 1.76 -12.03
N GLU A 304 -6.03 0.60 -11.46
CA GLU A 304 -7.28 0.35 -10.73
C GLU A 304 -7.35 1.14 -9.41
N VAL A 305 -6.21 1.43 -8.78
CA VAL A 305 -6.17 2.25 -7.55
C VAL A 305 -6.55 3.70 -7.87
N LYS A 306 -5.95 4.28 -8.91
CA LYS A 306 -6.32 5.62 -9.39
C LYS A 306 -7.78 5.68 -9.84
N LEU A 307 -8.28 4.65 -10.50
CA LEU A 307 -9.69 4.54 -10.89
C LEU A 307 -10.61 4.51 -9.67
N SER A 308 -10.29 3.71 -8.64
CA SER A 308 -11.04 3.65 -7.38
C SER A 308 -11.08 5.02 -6.71
N ASN A 309 -9.94 5.70 -6.62
CA ASN A 309 -9.84 7.06 -6.07
C ASN A 309 -10.70 8.07 -6.85
N ALA A 310 -10.70 8.02 -8.18
CA ALA A 310 -11.54 8.86 -9.02
C ALA A 310 -13.04 8.60 -8.81
N LEU A 311 -13.41 7.38 -8.41
CA LEU A 311 -14.77 6.95 -8.07
C LEU A 311 -15.13 7.17 -6.59
N GLY A 312 -14.24 7.80 -5.80
CA GLY A 312 -14.47 8.08 -4.39
C GLY A 312 -14.14 6.92 -3.44
N GLY A 313 -13.23 6.02 -3.84
CA GLY A 313 -12.75 4.89 -3.04
C GLY A 313 -13.66 3.66 -3.08
N ILE A 314 -14.45 3.51 -4.13
CA ILE A 314 -15.36 2.37 -4.32
C ILE A 314 -14.58 1.17 -4.87
N ASN A 315 -14.83 -0.01 -4.33
CA ASN A 315 -14.33 -1.26 -4.88
C ASN A 315 -15.13 -1.67 -6.13
N PHE A 316 -14.49 -2.38 -7.04
CA PHE A 316 -15.13 -2.85 -8.27
C PHE A 316 -14.50 -4.16 -8.72
N ARG A 317 -15.23 -4.89 -9.57
CA ARG A 317 -14.74 -6.11 -10.22
C ARG A 317 -14.79 -5.97 -11.74
N PRO A 318 -13.98 -6.71 -12.51
CA PRO A 318 -14.15 -6.79 -13.96
C PRO A 318 -15.58 -7.20 -14.33
N ALA A 319 -16.14 -6.57 -15.36
CA ALA A 319 -17.45 -6.93 -15.90
C ALA A 319 -17.37 -8.23 -16.71
N THR A 320 -18.43 -9.05 -16.68
CA THR A 320 -18.55 -10.22 -17.56
C THR A 320 -18.94 -9.82 -18.97
N GLU A 321 -18.74 -10.71 -19.94
CA GLU A 321 -19.16 -10.49 -21.34
C GLU A 321 -20.66 -10.22 -21.43
N GLU A 322 -21.49 -10.94 -20.67
CA GLU A 322 -22.94 -10.70 -20.66
C GLU A 322 -23.30 -9.31 -20.10
N GLU A 323 -22.58 -8.84 -19.07
CA GLU A 323 -22.79 -7.50 -18.50
C GLU A 323 -22.39 -6.39 -19.48
N ILE A 324 -21.33 -6.61 -20.28
CA ILE A 324 -20.87 -5.67 -21.30
C ILE A 324 -21.89 -5.61 -22.47
N GLU A 325 -22.36 -6.76 -22.93
CA GLU A 325 -23.37 -6.82 -24.00
C GLU A 325 -24.71 -6.21 -23.57
N ALA A 326 -25.09 -6.37 -22.30
CA ALA A 326 -26.34 -5.82 -21.75
C ALA A 326 -26.39 -4.29 -21.80
N VAL A 327 -25.25 -3.60 -21.78
CA VAL A 327 -25.19 -2.13 -21.94
C VAL A 327 -25.08 -1.68 -23.40
N GLY A 328 -25.05 -2.62 -24.35
CA GLY A 328 -24.92 -2.35 -25.78
C GLY A 328 -23.49 -2.17 -26.26
N ALA A 329 -22.49 -2.46 -25.41
CA ALA A 329 -21.09 -2.47 -25.80
C ALA A 329 -20.71 -3.83 -26.40
N VAL A 330 -19.71 -3.84 -27.28
CA VAL A 330 -19.23 -5.06 -27.95
C VAL A 330 -17.76 -5.28 -27.58
N PRO A 331 -17.41 -6.33 -26.80
CA PRO A 331 -16.02 -6.60 -26.44
C PRO A 331 -15.08 -6.63 -27.65
N GLY A 332 -13.95 -5.92 -27.56
CA GLY A 332 -12.99 -5.73 -28.66
C GLY A 332 -13.38 -4.69 -29.70
N TYR A 333 -14.62 -4.17 -29.68
CA TYR A 333 -15.15 -3.17 -30.61
C TYR A 333 -15.97 -2.09 -29.90
N ALA A 334 -15.76 -1.88 -28.60
CA ALA A 334 -16.62 -1.02 -27.80
C ALA A 334 -16.20 0.46 -27.80
N SER A 335 -17.19 1.33 -27.65
CA SER A 335 -17.00 2.75 -27.33
C SER A 335 -18.15 3.28 -26.48
N PRO A 336 -17.97 4.41 -25.78
CA PRO A 336 -19.07 5.06 -25.06
C PRO A 336 -20.12 5.72 -25.99
N ILE A 337 -19.87 5.76 -27.30
CA ILE A 337 -20.69 6.51 -28.26
C ILE A 337 -22.01 5.76 -28.49
N GLY A 338 -23.13 6.46 -28.24
CA GLY A 338 -24.48 5.92 -28.46
C GLY A 338 -24.98 4.98 -27.36
N LEU A 339 -24.26 4.81 -26.26
CA LEU A 339 -24.71 3.99 -25.12
C LEU A 339 -25.67 4.77 -24.21
N ASN A 340 -26.63 4.05 -23.60
CA ASN A 340 -27.57 4.64 -22.65
C ASN A 340 -26.94 4.76 -21.25
N LYS A 341 -27.07 5.93 -20.62
CA LYS A 341 -26.57 6.16 -19.24
C LYS A 341 -27.48 5.58 -18.16
N ASP A 342 -28.77 5.43 -18.44
CA ASP A 342 -29.73 4.80 -17.52
C ASP A 342 -29.94 3.35 -17.93
N LEU A 343 -29.49 2.42 -17.07
CA LEU A 343 -29.57 0.99 -17.31
C LEU A 343 -30.84 0.36 -16.69
N GLY A 344 -31.72 1.18 -16.12
CA GLY A 344 -32.91 0.72 -15.41
C GLY A 344 -32.61 0.23 -13.99
N GLY A 345 -33.65 0.11 -13.16
CA GLY A 345 -33.51 -0.34 -11.77
C GLY A 345 -32.68 0.59 -10.88
N GLY A 346 -32.43 1.84 -11.31
CA GLY A 346 -31.59 2.80 -10.61
C GLY A 346 -30.09 2.65 -10.88
N ARG A 347 -29.69 1.69 -11.72
CA ARG A 347 -28.32 1.43 -12.15
C ARG A 347 -27.91 2.42 -13.24
N LYS A 348 -26.66 2.86 -13.21
CA LYS A 348 -26.13 3.82 -14.20
C LYS A 348 -24.89 3.27 -14.90
N LEU A 349 -24.68 3.75 -16.12
CA LEU A 349 -23.41 3.67 -16.82
C LEU A 349 -22.61 4.94 -16.51
N ILE A 350 -21.46 4.77 -15.84
CA ILE A 350 -20.54 5.85 -15.49
C ILE A 350 -19.36 5.78 -16.45
N ILE A 351 -19.17 6.83 -17.25
CA ILE A 351 -18.02 6.93 -18.17
C ILE A 351 -16.87 7.62 -17.45
N VAL A 352 -15.79 6.88 -17.21
CA VAL A 352 -14.54 7.43 -16.66
C VAL A 352 -13.51 7.47 -17.77
N ALA A 353 -13.00 8.66 -18.10
CA ALA A 353 -11.98 8.82 -19.13
C ALA A 353 -10.64 9.23 -18.51
N ASP A 354 -9.56 8.59 -18.97
CA ASP A 354 -8.21 9.08 -18.71
C ASP A 354 -7.97 10.41 -19.42
N ASP A 355 -7.19 11.30 -18.82
CA ASP A 355 -6.80 12.56 -19.45
C ASP A 355 -6.14 12.36 -20.82
N SER A 356 -5.42 11.25 -21.06
CA SER A 356 -4.87 10.92 -22.38
C SER A 356 -5.93 10.66 -23.45
N ALA A 357 -7.08 10.11 -23.08
CA ALA A 357 -8.19 9.87 -24.01
C ALA A 357 -8.99 11.15 -24.29
N VAL A 358 -8.95 12.12 -23.37
CA VAL A 358 -9.66 13.41 -23.52
C VAL A 358 -8.80 14.44 -24.26
N ASN A 359 -7.50 14.47 -23.98
CA ASN A 359 -6.60 15.50 -24.47
C ASN A 359 -6.08 15.22 -25.90
N PHE A 360 -6.03 13.95 -26.32
CA PHE A 360 -5.56 13.58 -27.66
C PHE A 360 -6.73 13.57 -28.65
N PRO A 361 -6.66 14.37 -29.74
CA PRO A 361 -7.71 14.39 -30.74
C PRO A 361 -7.66 13.20 -31.69
N ASN A 362 -8.79 12.94 -32.32
CA ASN A 362 -8.97 12.02 -33.44
C ASN A 362 -8.43 10.60 -33.19
N LEU A 363 -8.80 10.01 -32.06
CA LEU A 363 -8.42 8.65 -31.68
C LEU A 363 -9.25 7.61 -32.43
N VAL A 364 -8.69 6.42 -32.65
CA VAL A 364 -9.42 5.26 -33.16
C VAL A 364 -9.98 4.46 -31.99
N GLY A 365 -11.30 4.31 -31.91
CA GLY A 365 -11.99 3.53 -30.89
C GLY A 365 -12.99 2.54 -31.50
N GLY A 366 -13.61 1.69 -30.70
CA GLY A 366 -14.60 0.73 -31.19
C GLY A 366 -15.89 1.38 -31.72
N ALA A 367 -16.65 0.69 -32.57
CA ALA A 367 -17.93 1.20 -33.11
C ALA A 367 -19.20 0.67 -32.41
N ASN A 368 -19.06 -0.07 -31.30
CA ASN A 368 -20.11 -0.91 -30.72
C ASN A 368 -20.73 -1.89 -31.74
N LYS A 369 -19.91 -2.34 -32.69
CA LYS A 369 -20.32 -3.19 -33.81
C LYS A 369 -19.16 -4.13 -34.16
N VAL A 370 -19.46 -5.42 -34.19
CA VAL A 370 -18.49 -6.48 -34.51
C VAL A 370 -17.81 -6.18 -35.85
N GLU A 371 -16.47 -6.25 -35.87
CA GLU A 371 -15.59 -5.96 -37.02
C GLU A 371 -15.55 -4.49 -37.48
N TYR A 372 -16.03 -3.54 -36.67
CA TYR A 372 -15.96 -2.11 -37.02
C TYR A 372 -15.38 -1.26 -35.88
N HIS A 373 -14.59 -0.27 -36.29
CA HIS A 373 -14.04 0.79 -35.44
C HIS A 373 -14.44 2.17 -35.96
N LEU A 374 -14.36 3.18 -35.12
CA LEU A 374 -14.56 4.57 -35.44
C LEU A 374 -13.20 5.28 -35.50
N LYS A 375 -12.91 5.92 -36.63
CA LYS A 375 -11.82 6.89 -36.76
C LYS A 375 -12.27 8.28 -36.32
N ASN A 376 -11.31 9.06 -35.88
CA ASN A 376 -11.49 10.45 -35.49
C ASN A 376 -12.45 10.63 -34.31
N THR A 377 -12.45 9.72 -33.34
CA THR A 377 -13.23 9.86 -32.11
C THR A 377 -12.61 10.96 -31.23
N ASN A 378 -13.46 11.79 -30.62
CA ASN A 378 -13.08 12.92 -29.79
C ASN A 378 -14.00 13.03 -28.57
N ALA A 379 -13.41 13.02 -27.37
CA ALA A 379 -14.13 13.28 -26.13
C ALA A 379 -14.78 14.68 -26.16
N ASN A 380 -15.90 14.85 -25.45
CA ASN A 380 -16.75 16.05 -25.41
C ASN A 380 -17.44 16.43 -26.73
N ARG A 381 -17.05 15.84 -27.87
CA ARG A 381 -17.76 15.97 -29.16
C ARG A 381 -18.63 14.75 -29.46
N ASP A 382 -18.05 13.55 -29.39
CA ASP A 382 -18.72 12.30 -29.78
C ASP A 382 -19.32 11.55 -28.57
N TYR A 383 -18.75 11.75 -27.39
CA TYR A 383 -19.25 11.24 -26.11
C TYR A 383 -18.84 12.18 -24.97
N GLN A 384 -19.58 12.16 -23.86
CA GLN A 384 -19.32 12.99 -22.69
C GLN A 384 -18.91 12.11 -21.49
N PRO A 385 -17.62 12.14 -21.07
CA PRO A 385 -17.19 11.52 -19.82
C PRO A 385 -17.95 12.12 -18.62
N ASP A 386 -18.28 11.27 -17.65
CA ASP A 386 -18.81 11.69 -16.34
C ASP A 386 -17.67 12.11 -15.41
N ILE A 387 -16.52 11.44 -15.51
CA ILE A 387 -15.32 11.71 -14.73
C ILE A 387 -14.12 11.73 -15.68
N VAL A 388 -13.27 12.75 -15.53
CA VAL A 388 -11.96 12.82 -16.20
C VAL A 388 -10.89 12.86 -15.12
N ALA A 389 -9.95 11.92 -15.15
CA ALA A 389 -8.90 11.79 -14.15
C ALA A 389 -7.64 11.14 -14.76
N ASP A 390 -6.50 11.22 -14.07
CA ASP A 390 -5.37 10.35 -14.36
C ASP A 390 -5.67 8.95 -13.80
N ILE A 391 -5.88 7.98 -14.68
CA ILE A 391 -6.12 6.57 -14.34
C ILE A 391 -5.16 5.65 -15.09
N ALA A 392 -4.06 6.19 -15.63
CA ALA A 392 -3.06 5.41 -16.34
C ALA A 392 -2.02 4.85 -15.37
N LEU A 393 -1.61 3.60 -15.63
CA LEU A 393 -0.49 2.96 -14.98
C LEU A 393 0.79 3.24 -15.77
N ALA A 394 1.81 3.76 -15.08
CA ALA A 394 3.13 3.97 -15.68
C ALA A 394 3.79 2.62 -16.02
N GLN A 395 4.74 2.66 -16.95
CA GLN A 395 5.52 1.53 -17.44
C GLN A 395 7.02 1.82 -17.34
N ASP A 396 7.82 0.76 -17.38
CA ASP A 396 9.28 0.88 -17.41
C ASP A 396 9.73 1.66 -18.66
N GLY A 397 10.62 2.64 -18.47
CA GLY A 397 11.08 3.54 -19.52
C GLY A 397 10.15 4.72 -19.83
N ASP A 398 8.98 4.84 -19.19
CA ASP A 398 8.14 6.03 -19.34
C ASP A 398 8.88 7.29 -18.87
N LYS A 399 8.63 8.41 -19.56
CA LYS A 399 9.26 9.69 -19.25
C LYS A 399 8.66 10.31 -17.99
N CYS A 400 9.50 10.81 -17.10
CA CYS A 400 9.06 11.50 -15.90
C CYS A 400 8.37 12.83 -16.26
N LEU A 401 7.28 13.15 -15.56
CA LEU A 401 6.55 14.38 -15.83
C LEU A 401 7.43 15.61 -15.57
N GLY A 402 7.61 16.45 -16.60
CA GLY A 402 8.39 17.69 -16.49
C GLY A 402 9.91 17.52 -16.43
N SER A 403 10.43 16.32 -16.72
CA SER A 403 11.88 16.03 -16.77
C SER A 403 12.21 15.21 -18.03
N GLU A 404 13.49 15.17 -18.41
CA GLU A 404 14.00 14.24 -19.45
C GLU A 404 14.37 12.86 -18.87
N ALA A 405 14.31 12.69 -17.55
CA ALA A 405 14.52 11.40 -16.90
C ALA A 405 13.42 10.40 -17.29
N THR A 406 13.76 9.11 -17.22
CA THR A 406 12.83 8.00 -17.44
C THR A 406 12.69 7.18 -16.17
N PHE A 407 11.59 6.46 -16.04
CA PHE A 407 11.38 5.53 -14.95
C PHE A 407 12.14 4.23 -15.14
N GLU A 408 12.76 3.79 -14.05
CA GLU A 408 13.29 2.45 -13.85
C GLU A 408 12.34 1.70 -12.92
N LEU A 409 11.85 0.54 -13.37
CA LEU A 409 10.96 -0.31 -12.59
C LEU A 409 11.76 -1.18 -11.61
N HIS A 410 11.41 -1.09 -10.33
CA HIS A 410 11.95 -1.91 -9.25
C HIS A 410 10.87 -2.64 -8.48
N ARG A 411 11.29 -3.68 -7.75
CA ARG A 411 10.47 -4.39 -6.77
C ARG A 411 10.90 -4.01 -5.36
N GLY A 412 9.93 -3.82 -4.47
CA GLY A 412 10.16 -3.28 -3.13
C GLY A 412 9.40 -4.04 -2.04
N ILE A 413 10.01 -4.11 -0.86
CA ILE A 413 9.36 -4.52 0.39
C ILE A 413 9.06 -3.24 1.18
N GLU A 414 7.78 -2.90 1.35
CA GLU A 414 7.34 -1.78 2.19
C GLU A 414 7.65 -2.04 3.67
N VAL A 415 8.64 -1.36 4.24
CA VAL A 415 9.06 -1.53 5.65
C VAL A 415 8.45 -0.49 6.59
N GLY A 416 7.88 0.59 6.08
CA GLY A 416 7.14 1.57 6.85
C GLY A 416 6.32 2.52 5.98
N HIS A 417 5.31 3.15 6.58
CA HIS A 417 4.36 4.00 5.87
C HIS A 417 3.93 5.16 6.76
N CYS A 418 3.96 6.38 6.20
CA CYS A 418 3.56 7.62 6.86
C CYS A 418 2.40 8.28 6.12
N PHE A 419 1.27 8.51 6.79
CA PHE A 419 0.06 9.08 6.19
C PHE A 419 -0.30 10.44 6.80
N LYS A 420 -0.69 11.39 5.96
CA LYS A 420 -1.51 12.54 6.38
C LYS A 420 -2.99 12.20 6.17
N LEU A 421 -3.66 11.77 7.24
CA LEU A 421 -5.04 11.29 7.20
C LEU A 421 -6.08 12.41 7.05
N GLY A 422 -5.68 13.67 7.23
CA GLY A 422 -6.60 14.80 7.17
C GLY A 422 -7.67 14.67 8.24
N MET A 423 -8.94 14.79 7.84
CA MET A 423 -10.09 14.62 8.73
C MET A 423 -10.83 13.28 8.51
N ARG A 424 -10.18 12.28 7.88
CA ARG A 424 -10.80 11.01 7.49
C ARG A 424 -11.45 10.26 8.66
N TYR A 425 -10.86 10.36 9.86
CA TYR A 425 -11.33 9.71 11.08
C TYR A 425 -12.01 10.69 12.02
N SER A 426 -11.43 11.88 12.20
CA SER A 426 -11.96 12.89 13.12
C SER A 426 -13.35 13.40 12.73
N LYS A 427 -13.65 13.54 11.42
CA LYS A 427 -14.95 14.04 10.96
C LYS A 427 -16.09 13.04 11.15
N PRO A 428 -15.99 11.75 10.72
CA PRO A 428 -17.06 10.77 10.96
C PRO A 428 -17.32 10.50 12.44
N VAL A 429 -16.26 10.50 13.25
CA VAL A 429 -16.32 10.28 14.70
C VAL A 429 -16.89 11.49 15.45
N GLY A 430 -16.97 12.66 14.78
CA GLY A 430 -17.49 13.89 15.37
C GLY A 430 -16.52 14.57 16.33
N LEU A 431 -15.21 14.33 16.19
CA LEU A 431 -14.19 14.96 17.04
C LEU A 431 -14.16 16.47 16.85
N LYS A 432 -14.13 17.19 17.98
CA LYS A 432 -14.09 18.64 18.06
C LYS A 432 -13.16 19.11 19.16
N TYR A 433 -12.52 20.26 18.95
CA TYR A 433 -11.84 21.03 20.00
C TYR A 433 -12.23 22.52 19.87
N LEU A 434 -12.11 23.29 20.94
CA LEU A 434 -12.27 24.75 20.91
C LEU A 434 -10.97 25.43 20.49
N ASP A 435 -11.02 26.24 19.43
CA ASP A 435 -9.89 27.06 18.99
C ASP A 435 -9.64 28.28 19.90
N GLU A 436 -8.63 29.09 19.55
CA GLU A 436 -8.25 30.29 20.27
C GLU A 436 -9.38 31.33 20.40
N ASN A 437 -10.38 31.27 19.52
CA ASN A 437 -11.56 32.12 19.50
C ASN A 437 -12.78 31.46 20.17
N GLY A 438 -12.62 30.27 20.75
CA GLY A 438 -13.70 29.49 21.37
C GLY A 438 -14.65 28.86 20.35
N LYS A 439 -14.26 28.72 19.09
CA LYS A 439 -15.06 28.06 18.05
C LYS A 439 -14.67 26.58 17.94
N ALA A 440 -15.68 25.73 17.78
CA ALA A 440 -15.47 24.30 17.58
C ALA A 440 -14.86 24.00 16.20
N GLN A 441 -13.70 23.35 16.18
CA GLN A 441 -12.97 22.90 14.99
C GLN A 441 -12.79 21.39 15.01
N THR A 442 -12.60 20.76 13.85
CA THR A 442 -12.28 19.33 13.74
C THR A 442 -10.76 19.18 13.57
N PRO A 443 -10.09 18.35 14.39
CA PRO A 443 -8.66 18.19 14.31
C PRO A 443 -8.23 17.42 13.04
N VAL A 444 -7.01 17.70 12.59
CA VAL A 444 -6.34 16.97 11.50
C VAL A 444 -5.46 15.87 12.10
N MET A 445 -5.40 14.71 11.46
CA MET A 445 -4.69 13.54 11.98
C MET A 445 -3.61 13.04 11.01
N GLY A 446 -2.55 12.46 11.58
CA GLY A 446 -1.55 11.64 10.88
C GLY A 446 -1.42 10.25 11.52
N SER A 447 -0.97 9.27 10.75
CA SER A 447 -0.72 7.90 11.20
C SER A 447 0.56 7.36 10.57
N TYR A 448 1.36 6.62 11.34
CA TYR A 448 2.70 6.24 10.95
C TYR A 448 3.03 4.82 11.45
N GLY A 449 3.16 3.86 10.54
CA GLY A 449 3.34 2.43 10.83
C GLY A 449 4.73 1.87 10.46
N ILE A 450 5.30 0.99 11.31
CA ILE A 450 6.49 0.16 11.01
C ILE A 450 6.28 -1.23 11.62
N GLY A 451 6.39 -2.29 10.79
CA GLY A 451 6.28 -3.67 11.26
C GLY A 451 7.58 -4.20 11.85
N VAL A 452 7.58 -4.64 13.11
CA VAL A 452 8.79 -5.16 13.80
C VAL A 452 9.35 -6.40 13.10
N GLY A 453 8.47 -7.38 12.82
CA GLY A 453 8.86 -8.63 12.18
C GLY A 453 9.28 -8.44 10.72
N ARG A 454 8.56 -7.57 9.99
CA ARG A 454 8.88 -7.22 8.61
C ARG A 454 10.24 -6.52 8.51
N LEU A 455 10.51 -5.56 9.41
CA LEU A 455 11.81 -4.89 9.48
C LEU A 455 12.94 -5.88 9.76
N MET A 456 12.74 -6.82 10.69
CA MET A 456 13.71 -7.88 10.95
C MET A 456 14.01 -8.70 9.70
N ALA A 457 12.97 -9.14 8.97
CA ALA A 457 13.17 -9.89 7.73
C ALA A 457 13.87 -9.07 6.65
N ALA A 458 13.50 -7.80 6.49
CA ALA A 458 14.13 -6.91 5.51
C ALA A 458 15.62 -6.68 5.81
N VAL A 459 16.01 -6.57 7.09
CA VAL A 459 17.44 -6.54 7.47
C VAL A 459 18.14 -7.83 7.06
N VAL A 460 17.52 -9.00 7.25
CA VAL A 460 18.13 -10.27 6.80
C VAL A 460 18.22 -10.36 5.27
N GLU A 461 17.24 -9.85 4.52
CA GLU A 461 17.32 -9.80 3.06
C GLU A 461 18.54 -8.99 2.58
N GLN A 462 18.89 -7.88 3.25
CA GLN A 462 20.09 -7.09 2.89
C GLN A 462 21.39 -7.60 3.51
N HIS A 463 21.31 -8.24 4.68
CA HIS A 463 22.47 -8.61 5.49
C HIS A 463 22.56 -10.11 5.72
N HIS A 464 22.92 -10.83 4.66
CA HIS A 464 23.22 -12.25 4.71
C HIS A 464 24.35 -12.61 3.73
N ASP A 465 24.94 -13.78 3.96
CA ASP A 465 25.83 -14.45 3.02
C ASP A 465 25.48 -15.94 2.92
N ASP A 466 26.30 -16.71 2.21
CA ASP A 466 26.14 -18.16 2.06
C ASP A 466 26.17 -18.93 3.40
N ASN A 467 26.69 -18.34 4.47
CA ASN A 467 26.88 -18.97 5.77
C ASN A 467 25.79 -18.58 6.79
N GLY A 468 25.08 -17.48 6.58
CA GLY A 468 23.91 -17.12 7.36
C GLY A 468 23.66 -15.62 7.49
N ILE A 469 23.06 -15.24 8.61
CA ILE A 469 22.64 -13.86 8.88
C ILE A 469 23.82 -13.04 9.41
N ILE A 470 24.00 -11.84 8.87
CA ILE A 470 24.99 -10.86 9.30
C ILE A 470 24.26 -9.73 10.03
N TRP A 471 23.93 -9.92 11.31
CA TRP A 471 23.17 -8.90 12.03
C TRP A 471 23.96 -7.58 12.17
N PRO A 472 23.33 -6.41 11.91
CA PRO A 472 23.85 -5.13 12.37
C PRO A 472 24.03 -5.14 13.89
N GLU A 473 25.10 -4.51 14.39
CA GLU A 473 25.45 -4.48 15.82
C GLU A 473 24.28 -3.99 16.69
N SER A 474 23.54 -3.01 16.18
CA SER A 474 22.39 -2.39 16.85
C SER A 474 21.28 -3.38 17.20
N ILE A 475 21.12 -4.47 16.44
CA ILE A 475 20.03 -5.44 16.62
C ILE A 475 20.48 -6.89 16.81
N ALA A 476 21.78 -7.19 16.74
CA ALA A 476 22.31 -8.52 16.97
C ALA A 476 21.82 -9.11 18.31
N PRO A 477 21.38 -10.39 18.35
CA PRO A 477 20.78 -10.98 19.56
C PRO A 477 21.76 -11.08 20.73
N PHE A 478 23.04 -11.22 20.44
CA PHE A 478 24.17 -11.18 21.37
C PHE A 478 25.34 -10.50 20.67
N ASP A 479 26.16 -9.78 21.43
CA ASP A 479 27.28 -9.02 20.87
C ASP A 479 28.48 -9.94 20.57
N LEU A 480 28.65 -11.02 21.37
CA LEU A 480 29.73 -12.00 21.21
C LEU A 480 29.21 -13.44 21.36
N HIS A 481 29.71 -14.36 20.54
CA HIS A 481 29.47 -15.80 20.63
C HIS A 481 30.77 -16.53 20.97
N VAL A 482 30.97 -16.83 22.26
CA VAL A 482 32.15 -17.55 22.76
C VAL A 482 31.96 -19.06 22.55
N VAL A 483 32.78 -19.67 21.69
CA VAL A 483 32.75 -21.11 21.39
C VAL A 483 33.98 -21.78 21.99
N SER A 484 33.79 -22.64 22.98
CA SER A 484 34.87 -23.48 23.51
C SER A 484 35.08 -24.71 22.63
N LEU A 485 36.31 -24.90 22.14
CA LEU A 485 36.74 -26.10 21.42
C LEU A 485 37.35 -27.17 22.36
N ALA A 486 37.20 -26.98 23.68
CA ALA A 486 37.69 -27.92 24.67
C ALA A 486 37.08 -29.31 24.47
N LYS A 487 37.92 -30.35 24.50
CA LYS A 487 37.46 -31.74 24.37
C LYS A 487 36.86 -32.29 25.67
N ARG A 488 37.18 -31.66 26.81
CA ARG A 488 36.73 -32.04 28.15
C ARG A 488 36.39 -30.78 28.97
N PRO A 489 35.42 -30.84 29.89
CA PRO A 489 35.02 -29.69 30.72
C PRO A 489 36.14 -29.11 31.60
N ASP A 490 37.11 -29.92 32.00
CA ASP A 490 38.19 -29.52 32.91
C ASP A 490 39.45 -29.02 32.18
N ASP A 491 39.43 -28.98 30.84
CA ASP A 491 40.54 -28.50 30.02
C ASP A 491 40.77 -27.00 30.27
N GLU A 492 42.03 -26.55 30.20
CA GLU A 492 42.40 -25.15 30.36
C GLU A 492 41.62 -24.26 29.38
N ILE A 493 41.38 -24.74 28.16
CA ILE A 493 40.56 -24.05 27.15
C ILE A 493 39.11 -23.86 27.63
N SER A 494 38.53 -24.83 28.33
CA SER A 494 37.16 -24.71 28.87
C SER A 494 37.11 -23.69 30.01
N GLN A 495 38.13 -23.69 30.88
CA GLN A 495 38.22 -22.74 31.99
C GLN A 495 38.37 -21.30 31.48
N GLN A 496 39.21 -21.09 30.46
CA GLN A 496 39.35 -19.77 29.82
C GLN A 496 38.06 -19.33 29.13
N GLY A 497 37.37 -20.24 28.43
CA GLY A 497 36.07 -19.95 27.82
C GLY A 497 35.00 -19.54 28.84
N GLU A 498 34.94 -20.22 30.00
CA GLU A 498 34.05 -19.84 31.11
C GLU A 498 34.48 -18.57 31.84
N ALA A 499 35.77 -18.21 31.82
CA ALA A 499 36.25 -16.94 32.38
C ALA A 499 35.93 -15.73 31.48
N LEU A 500 35.81 -15.95 30.17
CA LEU A 500 35.37 -14.94 29.19
C LEU A 500 33.85 -14.73 29.20
N TYR A 501 33.09 -15.73 29.65
CA TYR A 501 31.63 -15.72 29.75
C TYR A 501 31.14 -15.04 31.04
#